data_AF-A0A537CRJ4-F1
#
_entry.id   AF-A0A537CRJ4-F1
#
_cell.length_a   1.000
_cell.length_b   1.000
_cell.length_c   1.000
_cell.angle_alpha   90.00
_cell.angle_beta   90.00
_cell.angle_gamma   90.00
#
_symmetry.space_group_name_H-M   'P 1'
#
loop_
_entity.id
_entity.type
_entity.pdbx_description
1 polymer ?
#
loop_
_entity_poly.entity_id
_entity_poly.type
_entity_poly.pdbx_seq_one_letter_code
_entity_poly.pdbx_strand_id
1 'polypeptide(L)'
;MRSLTVLLILLSAPGLALAQAGRFLLAVGDVAVARGQAEIRAATGTPVQSGDTIRVGPASNAQIRMTDESIVGLRPGTVLRIDAYEYSGQAEPRSLFSLLKGGFRTVTGA
;
A
#
# COMPACT_ATOMS: atom_id res chain seq x y z
N MET A 1 53.93 -15.40 9.81
CA MET A 1 53.45 -14.67 8.62
C MET A 1 52.04 -15.15 8.33
N ARG A 2 51.04 -14.65 9.09
CA ARG A 2 50.04 -13.67 8.62
C ARG A 2 49.48 -14.04 7.24
N SER A 3 48.44 -14.86 7.20
CA SER A 3 47.45 -14.74 6.13
C SER A 3 46.07 -14.67 6.76
N LEU A 4 45.35 -13.65 6.33
CA LEU A 4 44.27 -12.96 7.00
C LEU A 4 42.95 -13.60 6.55
N THR A 5 42.26 -14.31 7.44
CA THR A 5 40.92 -14.83 7.18
C THR A 5 39.94 -13.66 7.14
N VAL A 6 39.57 -13.21 5.93
CA VAL A 6 38.53 -12.20 5.73
C VAL A 6 37.17 -12.89 5.78
N LEU A 7 36.49 -12.78 6.92
CA LEU A 7 35.11 -13.19 7.11
C LEU A 7 34.21 -12.06 6.55
N LEU A 8 33.64 -12.27 5.37
CA LEU A 8 32.65 -11.38 4.76
C LEU A 8 31.29 -11.63 5.43
N ILE A 9 30.95 -10.83 6.44
CA ILE A 9 29.61 -10.81 7.04
C ILE A 9 28.67 -10.14 6.03
N LEU A 10 27.85 -10.92 5.34
CA LEU A 10 26.72 -10.40 4.58
C LEU A 10 25.69 -9.84 5.57
N LEU A 11 25.59 -8.52 5.59
CA LEU A 11 24.59 -7.78 6.36
C LEU A 11 23.23 -7.93 5.65
N SER A 12 22.52 -9.02 5.92
CA SER A 12 21.12 -9.17 5.53
C SER A 12 20.30 -8.18 6.37
N ALA A 13 20.07 -6.98 5.85
CA ALA A 13 19.10 -6.06 6.43
C ALA A 13 17.73 -6.73 6.34
N PRO A 14 17.04 -7.02 7.46
CA PRO A 14 15.64 -7.39 7.39
C PRO A 14 14.90 -6.18 6.85
N GLY A 15 14.50 -6.23 5.58
CA GLY A 15 13.53 -5.29 5.06
C GLY A 15 12.29 -5.43 5.93
N LEU A 16 11.96 -4.39 6.70
CA LEU A 16 10.70 -4.31 7.41
C LEU A 16 9.61 -4.41 6.35
N ALA A 17 9.08 -5.62 6.16
CA ALA A 17 7.95 -5.84 5.29
C ALA A 17 6.78 -5.12 5.94
N LEU A 18 6.43 -3.95 5.40
CA LEU A 18 5.23 -3.24 5.82
C LEU A 18 4.04 -4.18 5.61
N ALA A 19 3.26 -4.38 6.66
CA ALA A 19 2.11 -5.27 6.64
C ALA A 19 1.20 -4.88 5.47
N GLN A 20 0.73 -5.90 4.73
CA GLN A 20 -0.20 -5.70 3.65
C GLN A 20 -1.49 -5.09 4.22
N ALA A 21 -1.85 -3.91 3.73
CA ALA A 21 -3.08 -3.21 4.13
C ALA A 21 -4.30 -3.70 3.34
N GLY A 22 -4.07 -4.22 2.12
CA GLY A 22 -5.14 -4.71 1.27
C GLY A 22 -4.66 -5.10 -0.12
N ARG A 23 -5.61 -5.14 -1.06
CA ARG A 23 -5.37 -5.41 -2.48
C ARG A 23 -6.39 -4.71 -3.36
N PHE A 24 -6.00 -4.34 -4.58
CA PHE A 24 -6.94 -3.83 -5.57
C PHE A 24 -7.92 -4.94 -5.99
N LEU A 25 -9.22 -4.70 -5.81
CA LEU A 25 -10.28 -5.47 -6.48
C LEU A 25 -10.39 -5.07 -7.96
N LEU A 26 -10.18 -3.78 -8.23
CA LEU A 26 -10.29 -3.19 -9.55
C LEU A 26 -9.26 -2.06 -9.68
N ALA A 27 -8.57 -2.02 -10.81
CA ALA A 27 -7.80 -0.86 -11.25
C ALA A 27 -7.98 -0.73 -12.76
N VAL A 28 -8.70 0.29 -13.19
CA VAL A 28 -9.02 0.55 -14.60
C VAL A 28 -8.52 1.92 -15.00
N GLY A 29 -7.83 1.98 -16.15
CA GLY A 29 -7.19 3.21 -16.64
C GLY A 29 -5.78 3.38 -16.07
N ASP A 30 -5.44 4.61 -15.71
CA ASP A 30 -4.16 4.97 -15.14
C ASP A 30 -4.25 4.99 -13.61
N VAL A 31 -3.76 3.91 -13.00
CA VAL A 31 -3.72 3.75 -11.55
C VAL A 31 -2.31 3.32 -11.17
N ALA A 32 -1.70 4.04 -10.24
CA ALA A 32 -0.35 3.78 -9.78
C ALA A 32 -0.27 3.81 -8.26
N VAL A 33 0.64 3.00 -7.73
CA VAL A 33 1.02 2.96 -6.32
C VAL A 33 2.45 3.45 -6.23
N ALA A 34 2.65 4.61 -5.61
CA ALA A 34 3.97 5.08 -5.24
C ALA A 34 4.34 4.48 -3.87
N ARG A 35 5.42 3.70 -3.84
CA ARG A 35 5.97 3.01 -2.67
C ARG A 35 7.43 3.39 -2.49
N GLY A 36 7.70 4.36 -1.61
CA GLY A 36 9.03 4.94 -1.47
C GLY A 36 9.48 5.59 -2.80
N GLN A 37 10.56 5.06 -3.39
CA GLN A 37 11.07 5.51 -4.70
C GLN A 37 10.48 4.73 -5.88
N ALA A 38 9.75 3.64 -5.63
CA ALA A 38 9.15 2.83 -6.67
C ALA A 38 7.76 3.34 -7.05
N GLU A 39 7.43 3.25 -8.34
CA GLU A 39 6.07 3.45 -8.83
C GLU A 39 5.60 2.17 -9.51
N ILE A 40 4.49 1.62 -9.03
CA ILE A 40 3.93 0.34 -9.44
C ILE A 40 2.61 0.62 -10.16
N ARG A 41 2.49 0.22 -11.42
CA ARG A 41 1.20 0.25 -12.11
C ARG A 41 0.26 -0.75 -11.47
N ALA A 42 -0.90 -0.28 -11.00
CA ALA A 42 -1.87 -1.12 -10.32
C ALA A 42 -2.72 -1.90 -11.32
N ALA A 43 -2.98 -3.15 -10.99
CA ALA A 43 -3.93 -4.03 -11.64
C ALA A 43 -4.78 -4.71 -10.56
N THR A 44 -5.82 -5.45 -10.96
CA THR A 44 -6.54 -6.31 -10.02
C THR A 44 -5.57 -7.28 -9.35
N GLY A 45 -5.66 -7.39 -8.02
CA GLY A 45 -4.79 -8.21 -7.18
C GLY A 45 -3.51 -7.51 -6.71
N THR A 46 -3.14 -6.34 -7.25
CA THR A 46 -1.97 -5.60 -6.77
C THR A 46 -2.11 -5.32 -5.26
N PRO A 47 -1.10 -5.65 -4.44
CA PRO A 47 -1.16 -5.40 -3.01
C PRO A 47 -0.93 -3.93 -2.69
N VAL A 48 -1.65 -3.42 -1.69
CA VAL A 48 -1.36 -2.12 -1.07
C VAL A 48 -0.83 -2.32 0.35
N GLN A 49 0.06 -1.43 0.76
CA GLN A 49 0.74 -1.45 2.04
C GLN A 49 0.58 -0.11 2.74
N SER A 50 0.78 -0.10 4.06
CA SER A 50 1.01 1.14 4.80
C SER A 50 2.19 1.89 4.19
N GLY A 51 2.10 3.23 4.12
CA GLY A 51 3.07 4.11 3.47
C GLY A 51 2.82 4.33 1.97
N ASP A 52 1.96 3.54 1.33
CA ASP A 52 1.68 3.70 -0.10
C ASP A 52 0.90 4.99 -0.40
N THR A 53 1.21 5.62 -1.53
CA THR A 53 0.38 6.67 -2.13
C THR A 53 -0.23 6.17 -3.42
N ILE A 54 -1.55 6.06 -3.45
CA ILE A 54 -2.33 5.63 -4.60
C ILE A 54 -2.74 6.85 -5.41
N ARG A 55 -2.49 6.80 -6.72
CA ARG A 55 -2.87 7.83 -7.70
C ARG A 55 -3.84 7.22 -8.71
N VAL A 56 -4.98 7.88 -8.90
CA VAL A 56 -6.00 7.50 -9.88
C VAL A 56 -6.14 8.63 -10.89
N GLY A 57 -5.94 8.32 -12.16
CA GLY A 57 -6.04 9.27 -13.26
C GLY A 57 -7.45 9.84 -13.48
N PRO A 58 -7.61 10.90 -14.30
CA PRO A 58 -8.90 11.57 -14.53
C PRO A 58 -9.96 10.71 -15.24
N ALA A 59 -9.55 9.70 -16.01
CA ALA A 59 -10.44 8.76 -16.71
C ALA A 59 -10.18 7.33 -16.17
N SER A 60 -10.14 7.18 -14.85
CA SER A 60 -9.69 5.96 -14.19
C SER A 60 -10.51 5.67 -12.94
N ASN A 61 -10.55 4.40 -12.53
CA ASN A 61 -11.33 3.95 -11.39
C ASN A 61 -10.57 2.87 -10.64
N ALA A 62 -10.59 2.93 -9.32
CA ALA A 62 -9.95 1.94 -8.48
C ALA A 62 -10.82 1.56 -7.28
N GLN A 63 -10.76 0.28 -6.92
CA GLN A 63 -11.38 -0.25 -5.71
C GLN A 63 -10.37 -1.16 -5.01
N ILE A 64 -10.27 -1.00 -3.70
CA ILE A 64 -9.34 -1.74 -2.85
C ILE A 64 -10.15 -2.47 -1.80
N ARG A 65 -9.89 -3.77 -1.64
CA ARG A 65 -10.33 -4.52 -0.47
C ARG A 65 -9.21 -4.49 0.56
N MET A 66 -9.52 -3.95 1.72
CA MET A 66 -8.63 -3.92 2.87
C MET A 66 -8.64 -5.29 3.57
N THR A 67 -7.69 -5.55 4.48
CA THR A 67 -7.64 -6.84 5.18
C THR A 67 -8.76 -7.04 6.22
N ASP A 68 -9.44 -5.96 6.61
CA ASP A 68 -10.70 -6.00 7.38
C ASP A 68 -11.95 -6.25 6.52
N GLU A 69 -11.74 -6.69 5.28
CA GLU A 69 -12.78 -6.90 4.27
C GLU A 69 -13.55 -5.63 3.84
N SER A 70 -13.24 -4.45 4.39
CA SER A 70 -13.80 -3.18 3.94
C SER A 70 -13.36 -2.87 2.51
N ILE A 71 -14.22 -2.13 1.80
CA ILE A 71 -13.96 -1.74 0.41
C ILE A 71 -13.78 -0.23 0.33
N VAL A 72 -12.61 0.19 -0.12
CA VAL A 72 -12.28 1.58 -0.42
C VAL A 72 -12.40 1.81 -1.92
N GLY A 73 -13.39 2.61 -2.32
CA GLY A 73 -13.58 3.04 -3.71
C GLY A 73 -12.98 4.43 -3.94
N LEU A 74 -12.10 4.54 -4.93
CA LEU A 74 -11.41 5.79 -5.29
C LEU A 74 -12.03 6.41 -6.54
N ARG A 75 -12.36 7.69 -6.48
CA ARG A 75 -12.86 8.45 -7.63
C ARG A 75 -11.73 8.78 -8.62
N PRO A 76 -12.07 9.13 -9.88
CA PRO A 76 -11.08 9.65 -10.82
C PRO A 76 -10.39 10.92 -10.29
N GLY A 77 -9.09 11.07 -10.57
CA GLY A 77 -8.28 12.21 -10.13
C GLY A 77 -7.88 12.19 -8.66
N THR A 78 -8.08 11.07 -7.96
CA THR A 78 -7.78 10.93 -6.53
C THR A 78 -6.30 10.64 -6.27
N VAL A 79 -5.78 11.25 -5.21
CA VAL A 79 -4.50 10.90 -4.59
C VAL A 79 -4.75 10.61 -3.12
N LEU A 80 -4.61 9.34 -2.73
CA LEU A 80 -4.84 8.85 -1.37
C LEU A 80 -3.54 8.25 -0.83
N ARG A 81 -3.11 8.67 0.35
CA ARG A 81 -1.99 8.04 1.07
C ARG A 81 -2.53 7.19 2.22
N ILE A 82 -2.02 5.97 2.35
CA ILE A 82 -2.27 5.09 3.50
C ILE A 82 -1.16 5.39 4.51
N ASP A 83 -1.43 6.23 5.50
CA ASP A 83 -0.40 6.65 6.47
C ASP A 83 -0.06 5.51 7.43
N ALA A 84 -1.09 4.84 7.95
CA ALA A 84 -0.95 3.69 8.82
C ALA A 84 -2.19 2.79 8.68
N TYR A 85 -1.97 1.49 8.56
CA TYR A 85 -3.05 0.51 8.55
C TYR A 85 -2.59 -0.76 9.29
N GLU A 86 -3.29 -1.06 10.38
CA GLU A 86 -2.98 -2.11 11.35
C GLU A 86 -4.29 -2.76 11.79
N TYR A 87 -4.59 -3.95 11.28
CA TYR A 87 -5.84 -4.64 11.60
C TYR A 87 -5.63 -6.07 12.12
N SER A 88 -4.63 -6.83 11.63
CA SER A 88 -4.46 -8.22 12.07
C SER A 88 -3.78 -8.34 13.44
N GLY A 89 -4.49 -8.88 14.43
CA GLY A 89 -3.90 -9.36 15.69
C GLY A 89 -3.51 -8.28 16.70
N GLN A 90 -4.02 -7.06 16.54
CA GLN A 90 -3.75 -5.95 17.47
C GLN A 90 -4.98 -5.66 18.33
N ALA A 91 -4.77 -5.32 19.59
CA ALA A 91 -5.84 -5.00 20.54
C ALA A 91 -6.60 -3.72 20.14
N GLU A 92 -5.93 -2.81 19.41
CA GLU A 92 -6.46 -1.52 18.98
C GLU A 92 -6.18 -1.35 17.48
N PRO A 93 -7.13 -1.67 16.59
CA PRO A 93 -6.93 -1.53 15.15
C PRO A 93 -6.77 -0.05 14.77
N ARG A 94 -5.84 0.25 13.86
CA ARG A 94 -5.54 1.62 13.41
C ARG A 94 -5.67 1.71 11.90
N SER A 95 -6.46 2.67 11.44
CA SER A 95 -6.65 2.98 10.02
C SER A 95 -6.57 4.48 9.80
N LEU A 96 -5.43 4.95 9.30
CA LEU A 96 -5.14 6.36 9.04
C LEU A 96 -4.85 6.57 7.55
N PHE A 97 -5.64 7.46 6.94
CA PHE A 97 -5.54 7.82 5.54
C PHE A 97 -5.48 9.34 5.36
N SER A 98 -4.66 9.79 4.42
CA SER A 98 -4.61 11.19 3.98
C SER A 98 -5.13 11.31 2.56
N LEU A 99 -6.26 12.01 2.40
CA LEU A 99 -6.77 12.39 1.08
C LEU A 99 -6.07 13.66 0.61
N LEU A 100 -5.09 13.51 -0.27
CA LEU A 100 -4.31 14.65 -0.78
C LEU A 100 -5.06 15.38 -1.92
N LYS A 101 -5.88 14.65 -2.69
CA LYS A 101 -6.70 15.20 -3.77
C LYS A 101 -7.87 14.27 -4.10
N GLY A 102 -8.99 14.84 -4.54
CA GLY A 102 -10.11 14.09 -5.12
C GLY A 102 -11.08 13.60 -4.05
N GLY A 103 -11.47 12.33 -4.12
CA GLY A 103 -12.40 11.74 -3.17
C GLY A 103 -12.40 10.22 -3.17
N PHE A 104 -12.79 9.65 -2.03
CA PHE A 104 -13.01 8.23 -1.88
C PHE A 104 -14.29 7.98 -1.09
N ARG A 105 -14.81 6.76 -1.20
CA ARG A 105 -15.88 6.23 -0.34
C ARG A 105 -15.38 4.95 0.29
N THR A 106 -15.78 4.71 1.54
CA THR A 106 -15.55 3.42 2.18
C THR A 106 -16.89 2.73 2.40
N VAL A 107 -16.92 1.43 2.18
CA VAL A 107 -18.00 0.55 2.63
C VAL A 107 -17.37 -0.27 3.75
N THR A 108 -17.82 -0.05 4.99
CA THR A 108 -17.26 -0.67 6.18
C THR A 108 -17.40 -2.19 6.13
N GLY A 109 -16.28 -2.88 6.38
CA GLY A 109 -16.21 -4.32 6.66
C GLY A 109 -16.34 -4.57 8.16
N ALA A 110 -16.40 -5.85 8.56
CA ALA A 110 -16.68 -6.29 9.92
C ALA A 110 -15.46 -6.23 10.85
#